data_AF-A0A3P8RTS7-F1
#
_entry.id   AF-A0A3P8RTS7-F1
#
_cell.length_a   1.000
_cell.length_b   1.000
_cell.length_c   1.000
_cell.angle_alpha   90.00
_cell.angle_beta   90.00
_cell.angle_gamma   90.00
#
_symmetry.space_group_name_H-M   'P 1'
#
loop_
_entity.id
_entity.type
_entity.pdbx_description
1 polymer ?
#
loop_
_entity_poly.entity_id
_entity_poly.type
_entity_poly.pdbx_seq_one_letter_code
_entity_poly.pdbx_strand_id
1 'polypeptide(L)'
;LSPAAMARQLEEVQECREAAQAQVSSLSQVRSADTENSDALEYLEDQWTTAAQDAAAVIQNKEAQLQLVTDYCNQIQAAKTLLEKQMAELEAVRSPDQSSSKEAERLCCLQRNMEENRTLLGELLVTHSKLIPLLSRSERTTAQTELKNLQDKWRTLERTVENNLHRV
;
A
#
# COMPACT_ATOMS: atom_id res chain seq x y z
N LEU A 1 -8.36 -2.05 0.58
CA LEU A 1 -7.22 -1.78 -0.31
C LEU A 1 -6.78 -3.08 -0.91
N SER A 2 -6.82 -3.22 -2.23
CA SER A 2 -6.42 -4.44 -2.92
C SER A 2 -5.43 -4.08 -4.04
N PRO A 3 -4.14 -4.41 -3.89
CA PRO A 3 -3.16 -4.26 -4.97
C PRO A 3 -3.62 -4.96 -6.25
N ALA A 4 -4.21 -6.15 -6.14
CA ALA A 4 -4.68 -6.93 -7.29
C ALA A 4 -5.80 -6.21 -8.07
N ALA A 5 -6.74 -5.55 -7.38
CA ALA A 5 -7.79 -4.79 -8.05
C ALA A 5 -7.20 -3.58 -8.79
N MET A 6 -6.23 -2.90 -8.18
CA MET A 6 -5.57 -1.75 -8.80
C MET A 6 -4.65 -2.14 -9.97
N ALA A 7 -4.00 -3.30 -9.91
CA ALA A 7 -3.25 -3.88 -11.02
C ALA A 7 -4.15 -4.20 -12.22
N ARG A 8 -5.32 -4.81 -11.99
CA ARG A 8 -6.30 -5.05 -13.06
C ARG A 8 -6.78 -3.74 -13.70
N GLN A 9 -7.04 -2.74 -12.88
CA GLN A 9 -7.39 -1.41 -13.37
C GLN A 9 -6.26 -0.73 -14.15
N LEU A 10 -5.00 -1.11 -13.95
CA LEU A 10 -3.86 -0.62 -14.72
C LEU A 10 -3.83 -1.30 -16.11
N GLU A 11 -4.03 -2.62 -16.14
CA GLU A 11 -4.16 -3.41 -17.37
C GLU A 11 -5.26 -2.84 -18.28
N GLU A 12 -6.44 -2.53 -17.73
CA GLU A 12 -7.55 -1.93 -18.49
C GLU A 12 -7.19 -0.59 -19.15
N VAL A 13 -6.40 0.26 -18.48
CA VAL A 13 -5.96 1.55 -19.05
C VAL A 13 -4.87 1.34 -20.10
N GLN A 14 -4.00 0.36 -19.89
CA GLN A 14 -2.98 -0.04 -20.86
C GLN A 14 -3.63 -0.54 -22.16
N GLU A 15 -4.66 -1.39 -22.08
CA GLU A 15 -5.43 -1.83 -23.24
C GLU A 15 -6.07 -0.65 -23.98
N CYS A 16 -6.65 0.32 -23.25
CA CYS A 16 -7.21 1.53 -23.86
C CYS A 16 -6.14 2.35 -24.60
N ARG A 17 -4.93 2.48 -24.03
CA ARG A 17 -3.82 3.19 -24.66
C ARG A 17 -3.37 2.49 -25.93
N GLU A 18 -3.24 1.17 -25.91
CA GLU A 18 -2.85 0.37 -27.08
C GLU A 18 -3.89 0.48 -28.20
N ALA A 19 -5.18 0.43 -27.85
CA ALA A 19 -6.26 0.66 -28.80
C ALA A 19 -6.18 2.07 -29.43
N ALA A 20 -5.93 3.11 -28.64
CA ALA A 20 -5.76 4.48 -29.15
C ALA A 20 -4.56 4.58 -30.11
N GLN A 21 -3.43 3.94 -29.79
CA GLN A 21 -2.25 3.90 -30.67
C GLN A 21 -2.50 3.16 -31.98
N ALA A 22 -3.31 2.09 -31.94
CA ALA A 22 -3.73 1.38 -33.14
C ALA A 22 -4.62 2.28 -34.03
N GLN A 23 -5.49 3.12 -33.44
CA GLN A 23 -6.29 4.10 -34.19
C GLN A 23 -5.42 5.16 -34.86
N VAL A 24 -4.44 5.74 -34.14
CA VAL A 24 -3.47 6.67 -34.73
C VAL A 24 -2.80 6.04 -35.95
N SER A 25 -2.25 4.82 -35.80
CA SER A 25 -1.57 4.12 -36.88
C SER A 25 -2.46 3.87 -38.10
N SER A 26 -3.73 3.55 -37.87
CA SER A 26 -4.72 3.32 -38.93
C SER A 26 -5.06 4.62 -39.66
N LEU A 27 -5.26 5.72 -38.93
CA LEU A 27 -5.55 7.04 -39.49
C LEU A 27 -4.37 7.58 -40.32
N SER A 28 -3.13 7.42 -39.85
CA SER A 28 -1.95 7.82 -40.62
C SER A 28 -1.83 7.08 -41.95
N GLN A 29 -2.18 5.78 -41.98
CA GLN A 29 -2.20 4.99 -43.22
C GLN A 29 -3.28 5.47 -44.19
N VAL A 30 -4.50 5.72 -43.70
CA VAL A 30 -5.61 6.20 -44.53
C VAL A 30 -5.32 7.61 -45.08
N ARG A 31 -4.80 8.51 -44.24
CA ARG A 31 -4.39 9.87 -44.66
C ARG A 31 -3.32 9.84 -45.76
N SER A 32 -2.41 8.87 -45.71
CA SER A 32 -1.40 8.67 -46.76
C SER A 32 -1.99 8.18 -48.09
N ALA A 33 -3.16 7.56 -48.06
CA ALA A 33 -3.84 6.98 -49.23
C ALA A 33 -4.95 7.87 -49.81
N ASP A 34 -5.58 8.72 -48.99
CA ASP A 34 -6.71 9.58 -49.38
C ASP A 34 -6.43 11.06 -49.08
N THR A 35 -6.12 11.81 -50.14
CA THR A 35 -5.77 13.24 -50.04
C THR A 35 -6.97 14.17 -49.94
N GLU A 36 -8.19 13.72 -50.27
CA GLU A 36 -9.38 14.58 -50.31
C GLU A 36 -9.91 14.90 -48.90
N ASN A 37 -9.66 14.04 -47.91
CA ASN A 37 -10.08 14.20 -46.52
C ASN A 37 -8.92 14.40 -45.52
N SER A 38 -7.75 14.84 -46.01
CA SER A 38 -6.51 14.93 -45.22
C SER A 38 -6.68 15.71 -43.90
N ASP A 39 -7.33 16.87 -43.93
CA ASP A 39 -7.48 17.75 -42.76
C ASP A 39 -8.38 17.13 -41.66
N ALA A 40 -9.45 16.45 -42.05
CA ALA A 40 -10.34 15.79 -41.11
C ALA A 40 -9.68 14.55 -40.46
N LEU A 41 -8.88 13.82 -41.24
CA LEU A 41 -8.09 12.69 -40.76
C LEU A 41 -6.97 13.13 -39.82
N GLU A 42 -6.29 14.23 -40.13
CA GLU A 42 -5.28 14.85 -39.26
C GLU A 42 -5.87 15.26 -37.90
N TYR A 43 -7.02 15.93 -37.89
CA TYR A 43 -7.70 16.29 -36.64
C TYR A 43 -8.10 15.07 -35.79
N LEU A 44 -8.54 13.97 -36.41
CA LEU A 44 -8.83 12.73 -35.69
C LEU A 44 -7.55 12.05 -35.17
N GLU A 45 -6.48 12.05 -35.96
CA GLU A 45 -5.16 11.53 -35.60
C GLU A 45 -4.61 12.27 -34.37
N ASP A 46 -4.73 13.59 -34.34
CA ASP A 46 -4.32 14.44 -33.21
C ASP A 46 -5.13 14.14 -31.94
N GLN A 47 -6.43 13.92 -32.06
CA GLN A 47 -7.28 13.55 -30.91
C GLN A 47 -6.89 12.20 -30.33
N TRP A 48 -6.68 11.18 -31.18
CA TRP A 48 -6.24 9.87 -30.71
C TRP A 48 -4.82 9.89 -30.14
N THR A 49 -3.94 10.72 -30.70
CA THR A 49 -2.61 10.96 -30.16
C THR A 49 -2.68 11.58 -28.77
N THR A 50 -3.52 12.60 -28.60
CA THR A 50 -3.77 13.24 -27.29
C THR A 50 -4.33 12.23 -26.30
N ALA A 51 -5.34 11.45 -26.68
CA ALA A 51 -5.92 10.41 -25.83
C ALA A 51 -4.89 9.35 -25.41
N ALA A 52 -3.99 8.94 -26.29
CA ALA A 52 -2.91 8.00 -25.98
C ALA A 52 -1.88 8.59 -25.00
N GLN A 53 -1.58 9.90 -25.12
CA GLN A 53 -0.71 10.62 -24.19
C GLN A 53 -1.36 10.77 -22.80
N ASP A 54 -2.63 11.15 -22.75
CA ASP A 54 -3.39 11.24 -21.50
C ASP A 54 -3.46 9.88 -20.81
N ALA A 55 -3.74 8.81 -21.56
CA ALA A 55 -3.73 7.45 -21.03
C ALA A 55 -2.34 7.07 -20.46
N ALA A 56 -1.24 7.45 -21.13
CA ALA A 56 0.11 7.22 -20.64
C ALA A 56 0.40 7.95 -19.32
N ALA A 57 -0.07 9.20 -19.17
CA ALA A 57 0.07 9.95 -17.92
C ALA A 57 -0.74 9.30 -16.78
N VAL A 58 -1.95 8.80 -17.08
CA VAL A 58 -2.78 8.06 -16.12
C VAL A 58 -2.09 6.76 -15.69
N ILE A 59 -1.51 6.01 -16.63
CA ILE A 59 -0.77 4.77 -16.36
C ILE A 59 0.37 5.03 -15.38
N GLN A 60 1.23 6.02 -15.65
CA GLN A 60 2.36 6.35 -14.77
C GLN A 60 1.91 6.73 -13.35
N ASN A 61 0.84 7.52 -13.23
CA ASN A 61 0.29 7.89 -11.93
C ASN A 61 -0.22 6.65 -11.18
N LYS A 62 -0.95 5.79 -11.88
CA LYS A 62 -1.57 4.61 -11.30
C LYS A 62 -0.56 3.51 -10.94
N GLU A 63 0.55 3.40 -11.67
CA GLU A 63 1.71 2.58 -11.31
C GLU A 63 2.33 3.04 -9.99
N ALA A 64 2.56 4.35 -9.83
CA ALA A 64 3.08 4.90 -8.59
C ALA A 64 2.11 4.67 -7.41
N GLN A 65 0.80 4.80 -7.64
CA GLN A 65 -0.22 4.47 -6.64
C GLN A 65 -0.21 2.98 -6.28
N LEU A 66 -0.12 2.09 -7.27
CA LEU A 66 -0.07 0.65 -7.06
C LEU A 66 1.13 0.23 -6.23
N GLN A 67 2.31 0.80 -6.52
CA GLN A 67 3.51 0.55 -5.73
C GLN A 67 3.29 0.96 -4.27
N LEU A 68 2.75 2.17 -4.04
CA LEU A 68 2.52 2.67 -2.69
C LEU A 68 1.48 1.85 -1.91
N VAL A 69 0.40 1.42 -2.56
CA VAL A 69 -0.62 0.53 -1.97
C VAL A 69 -0.02 -0.83 -1.62
N THR A 70 0.83 -1.36 -2.50
CA THR A 70 1.53 -2.64 -2.28
C THR A 70 2.45 -2.55 -1.08
N ASP A 71 3.27 -1.51 -1.02
CA ASP A 71 4.19 -1.27 0.10
C ASP A 71 3.43 -1.12 1.41
N TYR A 72 2.33 -0.37 1.43
CA TYR A 72 1.47 -0.23 2.59
C TYR A 72 0.86 -1.57 3.04
N CYS A 73 0.34 -2.37 2.11
CA CYS A 73 -0.22 -3.68 2.39
C CYS A 73 0.82 -4.65 2.98
N ASN A 74 2.06 -4.60 2.47
CA ASN A 74 3.16 -5.41 2.99
C ASN A 74 3.59 -4.95 4.39
N GLN A 75 3.74 -3.63 4.60
CA GLN A 75 4.12 -3.06 5.90
C GLN A 75 3.08 -3.36 6.97
N ILE A 76 1.78 -3.21 6.66
CA ILE A 76 0.74 -3.47 7.63
C ILE A 76 0.65 -4.96 7.99
N GLN A 77 0.89 -5.85 7.02
CA GLN A 77 0.93 -7.28 7.28
C GLN A 77 2.14 -7.67 8.14
N ALA A 78 3.32 -7.12 7.82
CA ALA A 78 4.53 -7.30 8.64
C ALA A 78 4.31 -6.82 10.08
N ALA A 79 3.71 -5.64 10.26
CA ALA A 79 3.41 -5.11 11.59
C ALA A 79 2.41 -5.98 12.37
N LYS A 80 1.39 -6.53 11.70
CA LYS A 80 0.42 -7.46 12.32
C LYS A 80 1.09 -8.75 12.78
N THR A 81 1.85 -9.40 11.91
CA THR A 81 2.57 -10.65 12.23
C THR A 81 3.56 -10.44 13.38
N LEU A 82 4.24 -9.30 13.38
CA LEU A 82 5.17 -8.94 14.44
C LEU A 82 4.47 -8.77 15.79
N LEU A 83 3.35 -8.04 15.79
CA LEU A 83 2.54 -7.84 16.99
C LEU A 83 1.96 -9.17 17.51
N GLU A 84 1.48 -10.04 16.64
CA GLU A 84 1.01 -11.39 17.01
C GLU A 84 2.12 -12.22 17.64
N LYS A 85 3.34 -12.18 17.08
CA LYS A 85 4.51 -12.84 17.65
C LYS A 85 4.82 -12.31 19.06
N GLN A 86 4.84 -11.00 19.24
CA GLN A 86 5.14 -10.38 20.54
C GLN A 86 4.06 -10.67 21.59
N MET A 87 2.78 -10.72 21.18
CA MET A 87 1.70 -11.16 22.06
C MET A 87 1.88 -12.63 22.48
N ALA A 88 2.25 -13.52 21.56
CA ALA A 88 2.52 -14.92 21.89
C ALA A 88 3.73 -15.08 22.82
N GLU A 89 4.79 -14.30 22.61
CA GLU A 89 5.96 -14.25 23.52
C GLU A 89 5.54 -13.80 24.92
N LEU A 90 4.72 -12.75 25.04
CA LEU A 90 4.21 -12.26 26.32
C LEU A 90 3.39 -13.33 27.07
N GLU A 91 2.52 -14.05 26.39
CA GLU A 91 1.74 -15.13 27.00
C GLU A 91 2.65 -16.31 27.44
N ALA A 92 3.70 -16.61 26.68
CA ALA A 92 4.69 -17.62 27.07
C ALA A 92 5.52 -17.20 28.30
N VAL A 93 5.74 -15.91 28.52
CA VAL A 93 6.41 -15.39 29.71
C VAL A 93 5.56 -15.63 30.97
N ARG A 94 4.24 -15.49 30.88
CA ARG A 94 3.28 -15.64 31.99
C ARG A 94 3.01 -17.08 32.44
N SER A 95 3.81 -18.03 32.02
CA SER A 95 3.60 -19.44 32.36
C SER A 95 3.94 -19.72 33.83
N PRO A 96 3.09 -20.47 34.58
CA PRO A 96 3.23 -20.68 36.04
C PRO A 96 4.56 -21.28 36.51
N ASP A 97 5.30 -21.93 35.61
CA ASP A 97 6.50 -22.71 35.93
C ASP A 97 7.82 -21.91 35.88
N GLN A 98 7.77 -20.59 35.67
CA GLN A 98 8.98 -19.74 35.57
C GLN A 98 9.33 -19.06 36.90
N SER A 99 10.63 -18.98 37.19
CA SER A 99 11.13 -18.17 38.31
C SER A 99 11.05 -16.67 37.97
N SER A 100 10.79 -15.82 38.97
CA SER A 100 10.63 -14.37 38.77
C SER A 100 11.86 -13.71 38.09
N SER A 101 13.08 -14.18 38.36
CA SER A 101 14.29 -13.70 37.67
C SER A 101 14.28 -13.99 36.16
N LYS A 102 13.79 -15.17 35.74
CA LYS A 102 13.74 -15.56 34.32
C LYS A 102 12.59 -14.88 33.59
N GLU A 103 11.50 -14.59 34.31
CA GLU A 103 10.40 -13.77 33.84
C GLU A 103 10.87 -12.34 33.54
N ALA A 104 11.60 -11.71 34.49
CA ALA A 104 12.16 -10.37 34.33
C ALA A 104 13.09 -10.25 33.12
N GLU A 105 14.00 -11.20 32.92
CA GLU A 105 14.91 -11.23 31.77
C GLU A 105 14.15 -11.31 30.44
N ARG A 106 13.12 -12.15 30.37
CA ARG A 106 12.31 -12.29 29.16
C ARG A 106 11.46 -11.06 28.87
N LEU A 107 10.89 -10.42 29.90
CA LEU A 107 10.16 -9.15 29.75
C LEU A 107 11.10 -8.03 29.27
N CYS A 108 12.33 -7.95 29.80
CA CYS A 108 13.33 -6.99 29.33
C CYS A 108 13.70 -7.22 27.85
N CYS A 109 13.87 -8.48 27.44
CA CYS A 109 14.12 -8.83 26.03
C CYS A 109 12.94 -8.46 25.13
N LEU A 110 11.70 -8.74 25.57
CA LEU A 110 10.49 -8.37 24.84
C LEU A 110 10.39 -6.84 24.68
N GLN A 111 10.66 -6.08 25.74
CA GLN A 111 10.66 -4.61 25.69
C GLN A 111 11.70 -4.07 24.70
N ARG A 112 12.92 -4.63 24.69
CA ARG A 112 13.96 -4.25 23.72
C ARG A 112 13.52 -4.52 22.27
N ASN A 113 12.98 -5.72 22.02
CA ASN A 113 12.44 -6.07 20.71
C ASN A 113 11.32 -5.11 20.30
N MET A 114 10.44 -4.71 21.22
CA MET A 114 9.39 -3.73 20.94
C MET A 114 9.94 -2.36 20.53
N GLU A 115 10.99 -1.89 21.20
CA GLU A 115 11.61 -0.60 20.87
C GLU A 115 12.31 -0.64 19.50
N GLU A 116 13.03 -1.72 19.18
CA GLU A 116 13.64 -1.93 17.86
C GLU A 116 12.60 -1.89 16.73
N ASN A 117 11.40 -2.42 17.00
CA ASN A 117 10.30 -2.50 16.05
C ASN A 117 9.49 -1.19 15.92
N ARG A 118 9.75 -0.20 16.78
CA ARG A 118 9.10 1.12 16.72
C ARG A 118 9.34 1.83 15.39
N THR A 119 10.51 1.60 14.79
CA THR A 119 10.89 2.14 13.48
C THR A 119 9.91 1.68 12.39
N LEU A 120 9.53 0.39 12.38
CA LEU A 120 8.60 -0.18 11.40
C LEU A 120 7.22 0.48 11.48
N LEU A 121 6.74 0.77 12.69
CA LEU A 121 5.48 1.52 12.88
C LEU A 121 5.60 2.98 12.44
N GLY A 122 6.76 3.60 12.66
CA GLY A 122 7.07 4.94 12.17
C GLY A 122 7.03 5.01 10.64
N GLU A 123 7.67 4.07 9.96
CA GLU A 123 7.66 3.94 8.50
C GLU A 123 6.24 3.72 7.97
N LEU A 124 5.46 2.85 8.61
CA LEU A 124 4.05 2.61 8.25
C LEU A 124 3.22 3.90 8.31
N LEU A 125 3.44 4.76 9.31
CA LEU A 125 2.75 6.05 9.42
C LEU A 125 3.13 7.01 8.29
N VAL A 126 4.41 7.04 7.91
CA VAL A 126 4.89 7.84 6.78
C VAL A 126 4.23 7.35 5.49
N THR A 127 4.23 6.04 5.22
CA THR A 127 3.57 5.46 4.04
C THR A 127 2.08 5.78 4.04
N HIS A 128 1.41 5.62 5.18
CA HIS A 128 -0.01 5.96 5.32
C HIS A 128 -0.30 7.42 4.98
N SER A 129 0.52 8.36 5.45
CA SER A 129 0.33 9.79 5.17
C SER A 129 0.45 10.13 3.68
N LYS A 130 1.35 9.46 2.97
CA LYS A 130 1.51 9.59 1.51
C LYS A 130 0.36 8.94 0.75
N LEU A 131 -0.22 7.88 1.30
CA LEU A 131 -1.27 7.09 0.66
C LEU A 131 -2.63 7.77 0.71
N ILE A 132 -3.00 8.37 1.85
CA ILE A 132 -4.36 8.92 2.09
C ILE A 132 -4.88 9.85 0.97
N PRO A 133 -4.10 10.81 0.44
CA PRO A 133 -4.57 11.68 -0.63
C PRO A 133 -5.00 10.93 -1.89
N LEU A 134 -4.36 9.80 -2.18
CA LEU A 134 -4.52 9.02 -3.42
C LEU A 134 -5.70 8.06 -3.36
N LEU A 135 -6.24 7.81 -2.16
CA LEU A 135 -7.31 6.86 -1.95
C LEU A 135 -8.69 7.49 -2.12
N SER A 136 -9.65 6.67 -2.57
CA SER A 136 -11.08 7.02 -2.49
C SER A 136 -11.56 7.09 -1.02
N ARG A 137 -12.74 7.68 -0.80
CA ARG A 137 -13.29 7.84 0.56
C ARG A 137 -13.46 6.51 1.31
N SER A 138 -13.95 5.48 0.64
CA SER A 138 -14.11 4.15 1.22
C SER A 138 -12.76 3.55 1.60
N GLU A 139 -11.78 3.63 0.70
CA GLU A 139 -10.43 3.13 0.91
C GLU A 139 -9.70 3.83 2.05
N ARG A 140 -9.83 5.16 2.17
CA ARG A 140 -9.30 5.94 3.30
C ARG A 140 -9.87 5.41 4.62
N THR A 141 -11.17 5.17 4.66
CA THR A 141 -11.86 4.68 5.86
C THR A 141 -11.33 3.30 6.26
N THR A 142 -11.15 2.39 5.30
CA THR A 142 -10.54 1.07 5.54
C THR A 142 -9.10 1.21 6.05
N ALA A 143 -8.26 1.98 5.36
CA ALA A 143 -6.86 2.17 5.73
C ALA A 143 -6.72 2.75 7.14
N GLN A 144 -7.54 3.75 7.47
CA GLN A 144 -7.52 4.41 8.78
C GLN A 144 -8.00 3.46 9.89
N THR A 145 -9.01 2.64 9.63
CA THR A 145 -9.50 1.63 10.59
C THR A 145 -8.42 0.60 10.88
N GLU A 146 -7.75 0.08 9.84
CA GLU A 146 -6.66 -0.88 9.98
C GLU A 146 -5.49 -0.32 10.79
N LEU A 147 -5.05 0.90 10.47
CA LEU A 147 -3.97 1.57 11.20
C LEU A 147 -4.35 1.82 12.66
N LYS A 148 -5.58 2.28 12.93
CA LYS A 148 -6.07 2.50 14.29
C LYS A 148 -6.09 1.21 15.11
N ASN A 149 -6.61 0.13 14.53
CA ASN A 149 -6.65 -1.18 15.19
C ASN A 149 -5.24 -1.67 15.55
N LEU A 150 -4.28 -1.49 14.64
CA LEU A 150 -2.89 -1.84 14.88
C LEU A 150 -2.28 -1.00 16.02
N GLN A 151 -2.49 0.32 16.01
CA GLN A 151 -2.01 1.21 17.06
C GLN A 151 -2.61 0.88 18.43
N ASP A 152 -3.91 0.58 18.48
CA ASP A 152 -4.59 0.25 19.74
C ASP A 152 -4.08 -1.07 20.33
N LYS A 153 -3.82 -2.07 19.47
CA LYS A 153 -3.17 -3.32 19.88
C LYS A 153 -1.75 -3.07 20.39
N TRP A 154 -0.96 -2.24 19.69
CA TRP A 154 0.41 -1.91 20.09
C TRP A 154 0.46 -1.24 21.47
N ARG A 155 -0.37 -0.21 21.68
CA ARG A 155 -0.48 0.46 23.00
C ARG A 155 -0.90 -0.48 24.11
N THR A 156 -1.76 -1.45 23.79
CA THR A 156 -2.21 -2.46 24.76
C THR A 156 -1.05 -3.38 25.15
N LEU A 157 -0.26 -3.81 24.17
CA LEU A 157 0.94 -4.59 24.41
C LEU A 157 1.97 -3.82 25.25
N GLU A 158 2.28 -2.57 24.90
CA GLU A 158 3.21 -1.70 25.63
C GLU A 158 2.82 -1.60 27.11
N ARG A 159 1.55 -1.23 27.36
CA ARG A 159 1.02 -1.11 28.73
C ARG A 159 1.07 -2.43 29.48
N THR A 160 0.84 -3.54 28.79
CA THR A 160 0.84 -4.86 29.43
C THR A 160 2.26 -5.25 29.83
N VAL A 161 3.25 -5.10 28.93
CA VAL A 161 4.66 -5.38 29.24
C VAL A 161 5.14 -4.50 30.40
N GLU A 162 4.84 -3.20 30.35
CA GLU A 162 5.17 -2.26 31.41
C GLU A 162 4.55 -2.67 32.75
N ASN A 163 3.26 -3.01 32.78
CA ASN A 163 2.59 -3.46 34.01
C ASN A 163 3.19 -4.75 34.58
N ASN A 164 3.60 -5.70 33.74
CA ASN A 164 4.26 -6.92 34.23
C ASN A 164 5.66 -6.60 34.77
N LEU A 165 6.43 -5.75 34.10
CA LEU A 165 7.76 -5.33 34.58
C LEU A 165 7.72 -4.67 35.95
N HIS A 166 6.67 -3.91 36.27
CA HIS A 166 6.50 -3.31 37.60
C HIS A 166 6.10 -4.33 38.69
N ARG A 167 5.66 -5.53 38.30
CA ARG A 167 5.15 -6.57 39.20
C ARG A 167 6.17 -7.67 39.50
N VAL A 168 7.19 -7.83 38.67
CA VAL A 168 8.29 -8.80 38.82
C VAL A 168 9.44 -8.18 39.61
#